data_AF-A0A961NXI3-F1
#
_entry.id   AF-A0A961NXI3-F1
#
_cell.length_a   1.000
_cell.length_b   1.000
_cell.length_c   1.000
_cell.angle_alpha   90.00
_cell.angle_beta   90.00
_cell.angle_gamma   90.00
#
_symmetry.space_group_name_H-M   'P 1'
#
loop_
_entity.id
_entity.type
_entity.pdbx_description
1 polymer ?
#
loop_
_entity_poly.entity_id
_entity_poly.type
_entity_poly.pdbx_seq_one_letter_code
_entity_poly.pdbx_strand_id
1 'polypeptide(L)'
;MYGLLFGGIFSVVPAVLFAARFVWGRPRWWVIVALIVIVGWAAYFIAVVDHFEELYKRVETTENPSQELLDEAYSDGGPLVFAAFFGWAIALIYAAPWFALFLMATWIRRMIGAIHRGER
;
A
#
# COMPACT_ATOMS: atom_id res chain seq x y z
N MET A 1 3.44 -16.75 -5.19
CA MET A 1 4.69 -15.99 -4.93
C MET A 1 4.51 -14.46 -5.02
N TYR A 2 3.51 -13.96 -5.76
CA TYR A 2 3.25 -12.51 -5.94
C TYR A 2 2.68 -11.76 -4.71
N GLY A 3 1.94 -12.44 -3.83
CA GLY A 3 1.39 -11.80 -2.62
C GLY A 3 2.44 -11.23 -1.66
N LEU A 4 3.64 -11.83 -1.60
CA LEU A 4 4.76 -11.35 -0.78
C LEU A 4 5.42 -10.09 -1.35
N LEU A 5 5.47 -9.96 -2.68
CA LEU A 5 5.98 -8.75 -3.34
C LEU A 5 5.02 -7.57 -3.13
N PHE A 6 3.71 -7.79 -3.24
CA PHE A 6 2.71 -6.75 -3.04
C PHE A 6 2.61 -6.29 -1.59
N GLY A 7 2.48 -7.21 -0.62
CA GLY A 7 2.51 -6.86 0.80
C GLY A 7 3.83 -6.18 1.21
N GLY A 8 4.93 -6.55 0.55
CA GLY A 8 6.23 -5.89 0.67
C GLY A 8 6.18 -4.43 0.25
N ILE A 9 5.61 -4.10 -0.92
CA ILE A 9 5.53 -2.70 -1.40
C ILE A 9 4.68 -1.83 -0.46
N PHE A 10 3.52 -2.33 -0.01
CA PHE A 10 2.64 -1.60 0.92
C PHE A 10 3.28 -1.31 2.28
N SER A 11 4.23 -2.14 2.70
CA SER A 11 4.92 -1.98 3.99
C SER A 11 6.22 -1.18 3.85
N VAL A 12 7.01 -1.48 2.81
CA VAL A 12 8.34 -0.92 2.60
C VAL A 12 8.27 0.55 2.21
N VAL A 13 7.35 0.93 1.32
CA VAL A 13 7.27 2.32 0.83
C VAL A 13 6.94 3.30 1.96
N PRO A 14 5.88 3.11 2.78
CA PRO A 14 5.63 3.97 3.93
C PRO A 14 6.79 3.92 4.95
N ALA A 15 7.33 2.74 5.24
CA ALA A 15 8.44 2.59 6.19
C ALA A 15 9.65 3.43 5.79
N VAL A 16 10.09 3.33 4.53
CA VAL A 16 11.24 4.07 4.00
C VAL A 16 10.97 5.58 4.00
N LEU A 17 9.78 6.01 3.58
CA LEU A 17 9.44 7.43 3.55
C LEU A 17 9.40 8.07 4.94
N PHE A 18 8.82 7.38 5.93
CA PHE A 18 8.79 7.86 7.31
C PHE A 18 10.16 7.79 7.99
N ALA A 19 10.95 6.74 7.74
CA ALA A 19 12.33 6.67 8.21
C ALA A 19 13.18 7.81 7.64
N ALA A 20 13.08 8.06 6.33
CA ALA A 20 13.77 9.17 5.67
C ALA A 20 13.38 10.52 6.30
N ARG A 21 12.08 10.72 6.54
CA ARG A 21 11.56 11.93 7.21
C ARG A 21 12.10 12.10 8.62
N PHE A 22 12.30 11.00 9.35
CA PHE A 22 12.79 11.00 10.73
C PHE A 22 14.29 11.27 10.83
N VAL A 23 15.08 10.78 9.86
CA VAL A 23 16.54 10.93 9.84
C VAL A 23 16.96 12.27 9.22
N TRP A 24 16.43 12.61 8.04
CA TRP A 24 16.92 13.75 7.25
C TRP A 24 16.01 14.98 7.28
N GLY A 25 14.84 14.90 7.89
CA GLY A 25 13.88 16.01 7.90
C GLY A 25 13.19 16.27 6.55
N ARG A 26 13.53 15.50 5.51
CA ARG A 26 12.93 15.48 4.16
C ARG A 26 12.44 14.06 3.88
N PRO A 27 11.42 13.82 3.03
CA PRO A 27 10.68 14.79 2.19
C PRO A 27 9.54 15.53 2.90
N ARG A 28 8.89 16.50 2.24
CA ARG A 28 7.73 17.24 2.81
C ARG A 28 6.54 16.29 2.99
N TRP A 29 5.66 16.57 3.96
CA TRP A 29 4.51 15.71 4.29
C TRP A 29 3.59 15.41 3.10
N TRP A 30 3.26 16.42 2.29
CA TRP A 30 2.44 16.22 1.09
C TRP A 30 3.11 15.32 0.05
N VAL A 31 4.45 15.32 -0.04
CA VAL A 31 5.20 14.41 -0.93
C VAL A 31 5.09 12.98 -0.42
N ILE A 32 5.20 12.76 0.89
CA ILE A 32 5.05 11.43 1.50
C ILE A 32 3.66 10.88 1.20
N VAL A 33 2.62 11.67 1.46
CA VAL A 33 1.23 11.27 1.21
C VAL A 33 1.00 11.00 -0.27
N ALA A 34 1.46 11.91 -1.15
CA ALA A 34 1.31 11.72 -2.60
C ALA A 34 2.01 10.45 -3.09
N LEU A 35 3.22 10.16 -2.62
CA LEU A 35 3.94 8.94 -3.01
C LEU A 35 3.26 7.68 -2.50
N ILE A 36 2.78 7.67 -1.25
CA ILE A 36 2.02 6.54 -0.70
C ILE A 36 0.75 6.30 -1.52
N VAL A 37 0.01 7.37 -1.82
CA VAL A 37 -1.22 7.30 -2.61
C VAL A 37 -0.93 6.79 -4.02
N ILE A 38 0.00 7.40 -4.76
CA ILE A 38 0.26 7.04 -6.16
C ILE A 38 0.83 5.63 -6.27
N VAL A 39 1.88 5.32 -5.49
CA VAL A 39 2.57 4.03 -5.57
C VAL A 39 1.69 2.92 -5.01
N GLY A 40 1.02 3.15 -3.88
CA GLY A 40 0.12 2.17 -3.28
C GLY A 40 -1.14 1.94 -4.11
N TRP A 41 -1.70 2.99 -4.73
CA TRP A 41 -2.83 2.85 -5.65
C TRP A 41 -2.43 2.07 -6.90
N ALA A 42 -1.32 2.42 -7.55
CA ALA A 42 -0.85 1.70 -8.74
C ALA A 42 -0.55 0.23 -8.43
N ALA A 43 0.09 -0.05 -7.29
CA ALA A 43 0.33 -1.41 -6.84
C ALA A 43 -1.00 -2.15 -6.59
N TYR A 44 -1.95 -1.56 -5.86
CA TYR A 44 -3.26 -2.18 -5.63
C TYR A 44 -3.97 -2.51 -6.94
N PHE A 45 -3.99 -1.54 -7.86
CA PHE A 45 -4.67 -1.68 -9.14
C PHE A 45 -4.06 -2.79 -10.00
N ILE A 46 -2.73 -2.83 -10.13
CA ILE A 46 -2.03 -3.90 -10.85
C ILE A 46 -2.30 -5.26 -10.20
N ALA A 47 -2.26 -5.35 -8.87
CA ALA A 47 -2.55 -6.61 -8.17
C ALA A 47 -3.95 -7.14 -8.47
N VAL A 48 -4.94 -6.25 -8.55
CA VAL A 48 -6.32 -6.62 -8.89
C VAL A 48 -6.39 -7.10 -10.34
N VAL A 49 -5.80 -6.38 -11.29
CA VAL A 49 -5.77 -6.78 -12.70
C VAL A 49 -5.10 -8.15 -12.87
N ASP A 50 -3.90 -8.33 -12.30
CA ASP A 50 -3.17 -9.60 -12.36
C ASP A 50 -3.97 -10.76 -11.75
N HIS A 51 -4.69 -10.50 -10.65
CA HIS A 51 -5.51 -11.52 -9.99
C HIS A 51 -6.65 -12.00 -10.89
N PHE A 52 -7.36 -11.07 -11.55
CA PHE A 52 -8.45 -11.42 -12.47
C PHE A 52 -7.92 -12.08 -13.75
N GLU A 53 -6.79 -11.64 -14.28
CA GLU A 53 -6.15 -12.34 -15.41
C GLU A 53 -5.73 -13.77 -15.05
N GLU A 54 -5.22 -13.99 -13.84
CA GLU A 54 -4.86 -15.33 -13.36
C GLU A 54 -6.09 -16.22 -13.22
N LEU A 55 -7.19 -15.68 -12.66
CA LEU A 55 -8.47 -16.41 -12.55
C LEU A 55 -9.03 -16.76 -13.93
N TYR A 56 -9.02 -15.81 -14.86
CA TYR A 56 -9.46 -16.04 -16.24
C TYR A 56 -8.69 -17.20 -16.89
N LYS A 57 -7.36 -17.17 -16.81
CA LYS A 57 -6.49 -18.24 -17.35
C LYS A 57 -6.77 -19.60 -16.72
N ARG A 58 -7.10 -19.66 -15.42
CA ARG A 58 -7.45 -20.91 -14.73
C ARG A 58 -8.79 -21.48 -15.20
N VAL A 59 -9.78 -20.62 -15.44
CA VAL A 59 -11.09 -21.03 -15.97
C VAL A 59 -10.96 -21.52 -17.41
N GLU A 60 -10.24 -20.78 -18.25
CA GLU A 60 -10.00 -21.13 -19.67
C GLU A 60 -9.30 -22.48 -19.83
N THR A 61 -8.39 -22.83 -18.93
CA THR A 61 -7.62 -24.09 -18.98
C THR A 61 -8.33 -25.29 -18.38
N THR A 62 -9.59 -25.14 -17.94
CA THR A 62 -10.40 -26.24 -17.38
C THR A 62 -11.01 -27.09 -18.51
N GLU A 63 -11.14 -28.41 -18.29
CA GLU A 63 -11.55 -29.39 -19.32
C GLU A 63 -12.96 -29.16 -19.91
N ASN A 64 -13.86 -28.52 -19.14
CA ASN A 64 -15.14 -27.99 -19.61
C ASN A 64 -15.31 -26.56 -19.06
N PRO A 65 -14.79 -25.54 -19.77
CA PRO A 65 -14.85 -24.17 -19.29
C PRO A 65 -16.31 -23.68 -19.34
N SER A 66 -16.81 -23.20 -18.20
CA SER A 66 -18.14 -22.59 -18.15
C SER A 66 -18.10 -21.25 -18.90
N GLN A 67 -18.94 -21.09 -19.91
CA GLN A 67 -19.04 -19.85 -20.69
C GLN A 67 -19.54 -18.68 -19.82
N GLU A 68 -20.43 -18.97 -18.86
CA GLU A 68 -20.93 -17.99 -17.88
C GLU A 68 -19.78 -17.38 -17.06
N LEU A 69 -18.84 -18.19 -16.58
CA LEU A 69 -17.68 -17.68 -15.82
C LEU A 69 -16.68 -16.93 -16.69
N LEU A 70 -16.56 -17.28 -17.98
CA LEU A 70 -15.70 -16.55 -18.92
C LEU A 70 -16.29 -15.19 -19.29
N ASP A 71 -17.61 -15.13 -19.48
CA ASP A 71 -18.36 -13.89 -19.75
C ASP A 71 -18.39 -12.99 -18.50
N GLU A 72 -18.58 -13.58 -17.32
CA GLU A 72 -18.59 -12.84 -16.05
C GLU A 72 -17.19 -12.37 -15.61
N ALA A 73 -16.12 -13.10 -15.94
CA ALA A 73 -14.75 -12.70 -15.56
C ALA A 73 -14.34 -11.30 -16.05
N TYR A 74 -14.91 -10.83 -17.17
CA TYR A 74 -14.72 -9.46 -17.66
C TYR A 74 -15.90 -8.53 -17.32
N SER A 75 -17.09 -9.08 -17.07
CA SER A 75 -18.30 -8.32 -16.72
C SER A 75 -18.36 -7.92 -15.24
N ASP A 76 -17.66 -8.64 -14.34
CA ASP A 76 -17.54 -8.31 -12.92
C ASP A 76 -16.58 -7.13 -12.72
N GLY A 77 -16.95 -5.97 -13.27
CA GLY A 77 -16.22 -4.72 -13.16
C GLY A 77 -16.18 -4.15 -11.74
N GLY A 78 -16.93 -4.72 -10.79
CA GLY A 78 -17.03 -4.22 -9.41
C GLY A 78 -15.67 -4.09 -8.71
N PRO A 79 -14.87 -5.16 -8.62
CA PRO A 79 -13.54 -5.12 -8.02
C PRO A 79 -12.56 -4.21 -8.75
N LEU A 80 -12.62 -4.12 -10.08
CA LEU A 80 -11.74 -3.26 -10.88
C LEU A 80 -12.08 -1.77 -10.70
N VAL A 81 -13.39 -1.45 -10.70
CA VAL A 81 -13.93 -0.11 -10.40
C VAL A 81 -13.57 0.27 -8.96
N PHE A 82 -13.75 -0.65 -8.00
CA PHE A 82 -13.35 -0.41 -6.62
C PHE A 82 -11.85 -0.12 -6.52
N ALA A 83 -11.00 -0.89 -7.21
CA ALA A 83 -9.57 -0.65 -7.23
C ALA A 83 -9.20 0.70 -7.83
N ALA A 84 -9.84 1.08 -8.93
CA ALA A 84 -9.64 2.38 -9.56
C ALA A 84 -10.03 3.55 -8.65
N PHE A 85 -11.20 3.49 -8.00
CA PHE A 85 -11.70 4.61 -7.20
C PHE A 85 -11.24 4.63 -5.74
N PHE A 86 -10.93 3.47 -5.14
CA PHE A 86 -10.69 3.34 -3.70
C PHE A 86 -9.34 2.67 -3.34
N GLY A 87 -8.56 2.20 -4.32
CA GLY A 87 -7.24 1.59 -4.04
C GLY A 87 -6.28 2.48 -3.25
N TRP A 88 -6.43 3.80 -3.34
CA TRP A 88 -5.64 4.78 -2.58
C TRP A 88 -5.96 4.76 -1.08
N ALA A 89 -7.20 4.45 -0.71
CA ALA A 89 -7.61 4.38 0.69
C ALA A 89 -6.96 3.18 1.37
N ILE A 90 -6.87 2.05 0.66
CA ILE A 90 -6.12 0.87 1.11
C ILE A 90 -4.65 1.23 1.36
N ALA A 91 -4.01 1.94 0.43
CA ALA A 91 -2.63 2.38 0.60
C ALA A 91 -2.41 3.22 1.87
N LEU A 92 -3.35 4.12 2.20
CA LEU A 92 -3.30 4.92 3.43
C LEU A 92 -3.48 4.08 4.70
N ILE A 93 -4.39 3.11 4.67
CA ILE A 93 -4.61 2.18 5.80
C ILE A 93 -3.32 1.42 6.12
N TYR A 94 -2.63 0.89 5.10
CA TYR A 94 -1.36 0.19 5.27
C TYR A 94 -0.21 1.11 5.72
N ALA A 95 -0.29 2.41 5.46
CA ALA A 95 0.68 3.38 5.96
C ALA A 95 0.47 3.76 7.44
N ALA A 96 -0.73 3.55 7.99
CA ALA A 96 -1.09 4.01 9.34
C ALA A 96 -0.20 3.42 10.46
N PRO A 97 0.13 2.11 10.48
CA PRO A 97 1.05 1.56 11.49
C PRO A 97 2.42 2.24 11.48
N TRP A 98 2.96 2.53 10.30
CA TRP A 98 4.25 3.20 10.14
C TRP A 98 4.22 4.65 10.60
N PHE A 99 3.12 5.34 10.34
CA PHE A 99 2.90 6.69 10.85
C PHE A 99 2.85 6.70 12.39
N ALA A 100 2.19 5.72 13.01
CA ALA A 100 2.16 5.59 14.46
C ALA A 100 3.57 5.36 15.04
N LEU A 101 4.38 4.49 14.44
CA LEU A 101 5.78 4.27 14.82
C LEU A 101 6.62 5.55 14.68
N PHE A 102 6.44 6.29 13.59
CA PHE A 102 7.09 7.57 13.37
C PHE A 102 6.78 8.58 14.47
N LEU A 103 5.50 8.70 14.86
CA LEU A 103 5.08 9.58 15.94
C LEU A 103 5.74 9.15 17.26
N MET A 104 5.67 7.87 17.62
CA MET A 104 6.25 7.35 18.84
C MET A 104 7.76 7.62 18.93
N ALA A 105 8.50 7.36 17.85
CA ALA A 105 9.93 7.66 17.77
C ALA A 105 10.24 9.17 17.93
N THR A 106 9.41 10.02 17.33
CA THR A 106 9.54 11.48 17.43
C THR A 106 9.29 11.97 18.86
N TRP A 107 8.29 11.40 19.54
CA TRP A 107 8.00 11.67 20.94
C TRP A 107 9.17 11.27 21.85
N ILE A 108 9.71 10.06 21.68
CA ILE A 108 10.86 9.58 22.45
C ILE A 108 12.07 10.50 22.28
N ARG A 109 12.41 10.88 21.04
CA ARG A 109 13.53 11.81 20.77
C ARG A 109 13.33 13.17 21.46
N ARG A 110 12.10 13.68 21.51
CA ARG A 110 11.78 14.93 22.22
C ARG A 110 11.93 14.80 23.73
N MET A 111 11.46 13.70 24.33
CA MET A 111 11.59 13.44 25.77
C MET A 111 13.06 13.34 26.18
N ILE A 112 13.86 12.54 25.46
CA ILE A 112 15.30 12.39 25.73
C ILE A 112 16.01 13.75 25.63
N GLY A 113 15.68 14.55 24.61
CA GLY A 113 16.24 15.89 24.45
C GLY A 113 15.78 16.89 25.52
N ALA A 114 14.58 16.73 26.09
CA ALA A 114 14.10 17.57 27.19
C ALA A 114 14.82 17.25 28.50
N ILE A 115 15.03 15.96 28.80
CA ILE A 115 15.79 15.50 29.96
C ILE A 115 17.21 16.08 29.93
N HIS A 116 17.93 15.92 28.81
CA HIS A 116 19.29 16.44 28.64
C HIS A 116 19.42 17.98 28.73
N ARG A 117 18.32 18.73 28.54
CA ARG A 117 18.30 20.18 28.67
C ARG A 117 17.94 20.66 30.07
N GLY A 118 17.27 19.84 30.88
CA GLY A 118 16.95 20.16 32.28
C GLY A 118 18.10 19.88 33.24
N GLU A 119 19.11 19.11 32.82
CA GLU A 119 20.33 18.81 33.59
C GLU A 119 21.47 19.82 33.35
N ARG A 120 21.28 20.83 32.48
CA ARG A 120 22.22 21.94 32.26
C ARG A 120 21.64 23.23 32.81
#